data_AF-A0A640W128-F1
#
_entry.id   AF-A0A640W128-F1
#
_cell.length_a   1.000
_cell.length_b   1.000
_cell.length_c   1.000
_cell.angle_alpha   90.00
_cell.angle_beta   90.00
_cell.angle_gamma   90.00
#
_symmetry.space_group_name_H-M   'P 1'
#
loop_
_entity.id
_entity.type
_entity.pdbx_description
1 polymer ?
#
loop_
_entity_poly.entity_id
_entity_poly.type
_entity_poly.pdbx_seq_one_letter_code
_entity_poly.pdbx_strand_id
1 'polypeptide(L)'
;MNNKGQVGVVVAILVVSLLVAVLVIIQTYYVPQWMKEREAEHMDVVANQFASLKYSIDLQAMEKSSSPLINSITLGSKELPYFVSSRAFGSLEILSSQESNFSISVSGNGRSLQHFYEKIGQGNVSYINSIEIFGIWISDLESGDHYEAICPFFNISLTTSGSSDISLNLVIKNGSGSVVFNNVIYVGEGGEIKWIDLLNNLYNFSSQILPYIQFPLNVTINCSNNGSFILKGYKYGDIGTINFPPLYLQRMGEIKYSSQNAYFVNQNYIYEGGAVILEQRSGGSVVHPPIMHIENGSIPYINITVVDIVGIEGKTGAAGYGTYPIRTNYSSTYHMGAMGTLALTIYSRYTDAWQRYMESVLNASGISYTITEGDGYISISFDNIEIEMDVVKIYAQVGPGWIV
;
A
#
# COMPACT_ATOMS: atom_id res chain seq x y z
N MET A 1 53.30 -50.02 -51.24
CA MET A 1 51.89 -49.70 -50.95
C MET A 1 51.72 -48.94 -49.61
N ASN A 2 52.45 -47.85 -49.34
CA ASN A 2 52.41 -47.21 -48.00
C ASN A 2 52.14 -45.69 -47.96
N ASN A 3 52.18 -44.97 -49.09
CA ASN A 3 51.95 -43.52 -49.10
C ASN A 3 50.47 -43.11 -48.92
N LYS A 4 49.52 -43.98 -49.31
CA LYS A 4 48.08 -43.67 -49.14
C LYS A 4 47.64 -43.73 -47.68
N GLY A 5 48.22 -44.63 -46.88
CA GLY A 5 47.96 -44.71 -45.44
C GLY A 5 48.52 -43.52 -44.68
N GLN A 6 49.74 -43.08 -45.02
CA GLN A 6 50.38 -41.91 -44.41
C GLN A 6 49.61 -40.61 -44.70
N VAL A 7 49.17 -40.39 -45.94
CA VAL A 7 48.35 -39.22 -46.29
C VAL A 7 47.01 -39.24 -45.54
N GLY A 8 46.36 -40.40 -45.41
CA GLY A 8 45.12 -40.53 -44.65
C GLY A 8 45.28 -40.16 -43.16
N VAL A 9 46.40 -40.56 -42.54
CA VAL A 9 46.70 -40.22 -41.14
C VAL A 9 46.94 -38.72 -40.96
N VAL A 10 47.71 -38.09 -41.86
CA VAL A 10 47.99 -36.64 -41.79
C VAL A 10 46.70 -35.83 -41.96
N VAL A 11 45.84 -36.21 -42.90
CA VAL A 11 44.53 -35.56 -43.10
C VAL A 11 43.64 -35.72 -41.87
N ALA A 12 43.59 -36.91 -41.27
CA ALA A 12 42.81 -37.15 -40.06
C ALA A 12 43.27 -36.29 -38.88
N ILE A 13 44.60 -36.18 -38.67
CA ILE A 13 45.16 -35.34 -37.61
C ILE A 13 44.80 -33.87 -37.85
N LEU A 14 44.95 -33.37 -39.08
CA LEU A 14 44.60 -31.98 -39.42
C LEU A 14 43.12 -31.67 -39.16
N VAL A 15 42.21 -32.57 -39.53
CA VAL A 15 40.77 -32.39 -39.31
C VAL A 15 40.44 -32.41 -37.82
N VAL A 16 41.03 -33.32 -37.05
CA VAL A 16 40.82 -33.37 -35.59
C VAL A 16 41.39 -32.12 -34.92
N SER A 17 42.59 -31.69 -35.30
CA SER A 17 43.21 -30.46 -34.76
C SER A 17 42.39 -29.22 -35.10
N LEU A 18 41.86 -29.12 -36.32
CA LEU A 18 40.98 -28.03 -36.71
C LEU A 18 39.69 -28.03 -35.89
N LEU A 19 39.08 -29.20 -35.71
CA LEU A 19 37.86 -29.36 -34.91
C LEU A 19 38.09 -28.96 -33.45
N VAL A 20 39.20 -29.39 -32.86
CA VAL A 20 39.59 -28.98 -31.49
C VAL A 20 39.82 -27.48 -31.42
N ALA A 21 40.49 -26.86 -32.40
CA ALA A 21 40.69 -25.41 -32.42
C ALA A 21 39.37 -24.64 -32.47
N VAL A 22 38.42 -25.08 -33.31
CA VAL A 22 37.08 -24.49 -33.39
C VAL A 22 36.34 -24.63 -32.06
N LEU A 23 36.37 -25.81 -31.43
CA LEU A 23 35.74 -26.02 -30.13
C LEU A 23 36.35 -25.13 -29.04
N VAL A 24 37.67 -24.96 -29.03
CA VAL A 24 38.35 -24.06 -28.09
C VAL A 24 37.91 -22.61 -28.29
N ILE A 25 37.80 -22.14 -29.54
CA ILE A 25 37.31 -20.78 -29.83
C ILE A 25 35.86 -20.61 -29.35
N ILE A 26 34.98 -21.58 -29.64
CA ILE A 26 33.59 -21.55 -29.17
C ILE A 26 33.54 -21.49 -27.64
N GLN A 27 34.30 -22.36 -26.97
CA GLN A 27 34.29 -22.49 -25.52
C GLN A 27 34.87 -21.27 -24.79
N THR A 28 35.87 -20.60 -25.37
CA THR A 28 36.57 -19.48 -24.73
C THR A 28 35.99 -18.11 -25.06
N TYR A 29 35.37 -17.96 -26.22
CA TYR A 29 34.88 -16.67 -26.68
C TYR A 29 33.36 -16.60 -26.73
N TYR A 30 32.71 -17.57 -27.37
CA TYR A 30 31.27 -17.51 -27.62
C TYR A 30 30.43 -17.94 -26.41
N VAL A 31 30.82 -19.02 -25.71
CA VAL A 31 30.09 -19.52 -24.54
C VAL A 31 29.95 -18.47 -23.44
N PRO A 32 31.00 -17.73 -23.02
CA PRO A 32 30.85 -16.66 -22.03
C PRO A 32 29.89 -15.55 -22.45
N GLN A 33 29.91 -15.16 -23.74
CA GLN A 33 29.02 -14.12 -24.25
C GLN A 33 27.56 -14.58 -24.26
N TRP A 34 27.29 -15.79 -24.76
CA TRP A 34 25.95 -16.36 -24.74
C TRP A 34 25.43 -16.54 -23.32
N MET A 35 26.28 -16.97 -22.38
CA MET A 35 25.89 -17.09 -20.98
C MET A 35 25.57 -15.74 -20.35
N LYS A 36 26.37 -14.70 -20.64
CA LYS A 36 26.08 -13.34 -20.19
C LYS A 36 24.73 -12.83 -20.69
N GLU A 37 24.42 -13.06 -21.97
CA GLU A 37 23.12 -12.71 -22.55
C GLU A 37 21.96 -13.47 -21.89
N ARG A 38 22.13 -14.77 -21.62
CA ARG A 38 21.13 -15.59 -20.93
C ARG A 38 20.90 -15.17 -19.47
N GLU A 39 21.96 -14.83 -18.75
CA GLU A 39 21.85 -14.33 -17.37
C GLU A 39 21.20 -12.94 -17.34
N ALA A 40 21.47 -12.09 -18.32
CA ALA A 40 20.78 -10.81 -18.47
C ALA A 40 19.28 -11.00 -18.75
N GLU A 41 18.92 -11.86 -19.71
CA GLU A 41 17.52 -12.21 -20.01
C GLU A 41 16.81 -12.82 -18.78
N HIS A 42 17.52 -13.63 -18.00
CA HIS A 42 16.98 -14.16 -16.75
C HIS A 42 16.68 -13.05 -15.73
N MET A 43 17.55 -12.03 -15.60
CA MET A 43 17.26 -10.89 -14.72
C MET A 43 16.03 -10.09 -15.18
N ASP A 44 15.80 -9.97 -16.49
CA ASP A 44 14.57 -9.35 -17.01
C ASP A 44 13.32 -10.16 -16.63
N VAL A 45 13.41 -11.49 -16.64
CA VAL A 45 12.34 -12.37 -16.15
C VAL A 45 12.08 -12.13 -14.66
N VAL A 46 13.12 -12.05 -13.82
CA VAL A 46 12.96 -11.79 -12.39
C VAL A 46 12.33 -10.41 -12.14
N ALA A 47 12.76 -9.38 -12.85
CA ALA A 47 12.16 -8.04 -12.76
C ALA A 47 10.65 -8.08 -13.01
N ASN A 48 10.22 -8.74 -14.09
CA ASN A 48 8.81 -8.89 -14.43
C ASN A 48 8.03 -9.71 -13.38
N GLN A 49 8.67 -10.73 -12.79
CA GLN A 49 8.07 -11.54 -11.73
C GLN A 49 7.88 -10.72 -10.43
N PHE A 50 8.82 -9.86 -10.07
CA PHE A 50 8.68 -8.93 -8.94
C PHE A 50 7.62 -7.85 -9.20
N ALA A 51 7.52 -7.34 -10.43
CA ALA A 51 6.43 -6.44 -10.82
C ALA A 51 5.06 -7.12 -10.65
N SER A 52 4.94 -8.37 -11.07
CA SER A 52 3.71 -9.17 -10.93
C SER A 52 3.37 -9.48 -9.47
N LEU A 53 4.40 -9.78 -8.66
CA LEU A 53 4.27 -9.99 -7.22
C LEU A 53 3.75 -8.72 -6.53
N LYS A 54 4.36 -7.57 -6.83
CA LYS A 54 3.96 -6.26 -6.34
C LYS A 54 2.52 -5.95 -6.71
N TYR A 55 2.13 -6.10 -7.98
CA TYR A 55 0.75 -5.91 -8.42
C TYR A 55 -0.25 -6.78 -7.65
N SER A 56 0.09 -8.05 -7.40
CA SER A 56 -0.78 -8.96 -6.63
C SER A 56 -0.92 -8.53 -5.17
N ILE A 57 0.15 -8.04 -4.55
CA ILE A 57 0.12 -7.57 -3.16
C ILE A 57 -0.67 -6.26 -3.08
N ASP A 58 -0.50 -5.35 -4.03
CA ASP A 58 -1.27 -4.10 -4.12
C ASP A 58 -2.76 -4.36 -4.26
N LEU A 59 -3.14 -5.31 -5.13
CA LEU A 59 -4.54 -5.71 -5.28
C LEU A 59 -5.12 -6.25 -3.95
N GLN A 60 -4.36 -7.08 -3.24
CA GLN A 60 -4.78 -7.59 -1.93
C GLN A 60 -4.89 -6.49 -0.87
N ALA A 61 -3.95 -5.54 -0.87
CA ALA A 61 -3.97 -4.39 0.03
C ALA A 61 -5.19 -3.49 -0.21
N MET A 62 -5.58 -3.30 -1.47
CA MET A 62 -6.69 -2.44 -1.86
C MET A 62 -8.06 -3.12 -1.66
N GLU A 63 -8.20 -4.38 -2.07
CA GLU A 63 -9.47 -5.14 -1.94
C GLU A 63 -9.77 -5.53 -0.49
N LYS A 64 -8.75 -5.57 0.37
CA LYS A 64 -8.85 -6.05 1.77
C LYS A 64 -9.51 -7.45 1.85
N SER A 65 -9.29 -8.25 0.82
CA SER A 65 -9.88 -9.58 0.65
C SER A 65 -8.85 -10.66 0.99
N SER A 66 -9.26 -11.63 1.80
CA SER A 66 -8.43 -12.77 2.23
C SER A 66 -8.25 -13.85 1.15
N SER A 67 -8.44 -13.49 -0.12
CA SER A 67 -8.22 -14.40 -1.23
C SER A 67 -6.73 -14.51 -1.53
N PRO A 68 -6.13 -15.71 -1.44
CA PRO A 68 -4.71 -15.89 -1.66
C PRO A 68 -4.35 -15.71 -3.13
N LEU A 69 -3.24 -15.03 -3.41
CA LEU A 69 -2.67 -14.95 -4.77
C LEU A 69 -1.34 -15.69 -4.82
N ILE A 70 -1.04 -16.26 -5.99
CA ILE A 70 0.19 -17.03 -6.23
C ILE A 70 0.95 -16.39 -7.38
N ASN A 71 2.20 -16.04 -7.11
CA ASN A 71 3.18 -15.62 -8.10
C ASN A 71 4.31 -16.64 -8.17
N SER A 72 5.17 -16.53 -9.17
CA SER A 72 6.31 -17.42 -9.34
C SER A 72 7.58 -16.63 -9.52
N ILE A 73 8.66 -17.04 -8.84
CA ILE A 73 9.99 -16.46 -8.97
C ILE A 73 10.95 -17.52 -9.51
N THR A 74 11.72 -17.20 -10.55
CA THR A 74 12.72 -18.07 -11.15
C THR A 74 14.09 -17.75 -10.57
N LEU A 75 14.71 -18.70 -9.86
CA LEU A 75 15.90 -18.42 -9.06
C LEU A 75 17.20 -18.36 -9.86
N GLY A 76 17.28 -19.08 -10.98
CA GLY A 76 18.52 -19.23 -11.74
C GLY A 76 18.27 -19.65 -13.18
N SER A 77 19.33 -19.61 -13.99
CA SER A 77 19.30 -19.94 -15.41
C SER A 77 19.92 -21.33 -15.68
N LYS A 78 19.41 -22.03 -16.70
CA LYS A 78 19.92 -23.35 -17.13
C LYS A 78 21.22 -23.21 -17.94
N GLU A 79 22.06 -24.23 -17.83
CA GLU A 79 23.27 -24.43 -18.64
C GLU A 79 22.98 -24.58 -20.14
N LEU A 80 23.99 -24.31 -20.97
CA LEU A 80 23.92 -24.51 -22.42
C LEU A 80 24.04 -26.01 -22.77
N PRO A 81 23.17 -26.55 -23.63
CA PRO A 81 23.31 -27.91 -24.13
C PRO A 81 24.64 -28.11 -24.85
N TYR A 82 25.29 -29.26 -24.63
CA TYR A 82 26.51 -29.71 -25.33
C TYR A 82 27.80 -28.90 -25.07
N PHE A 83 27.76 -27.85 -24.24
CA PHE A 83 28.92 -27.04 -23.86
C PHE A 83 29.18 -27.12 -22.36
N VAL A 84 30.43 -26.90 -21.95
CA VAL A 84 30.78 -26.79 -20.52
C VAL A 84 30.47 -25.36 -20.08
N SER A 85 29.28 -25.12 -19.51
CA SER A 85 28.89 -23.80 -18.98
C SER A 85 28.49 -23.89 -17.52
N SER A 86 28.78 -22.85 -16.73
CA SER A 86 28.27 -22.75 -15.36
C SER A 86 26.77 -22.44 -15.37
N ARG A 87 26.03 -22.97 -14.40
CA ARG A 87 24.66 -22.53 -14.10
C ARG A 87 24.70 -21.24 -13.29
N ALA A 88 23.67 -20.40 -13.45
CA ALA A 88 23.41 -19.32 -12.51
C ALA A 88 22.47 -19.81 -11.43
N PHE A 89 22.74 -19.41 -10.19
CA PHE A 89 21.91 -19.74 -9.03
C PHE A 89 21.30 -18.46 -8.46
N GLY A 90 20.32 -18.62 -7.59
CA GLY A 90 19.82 -17.52 -6.77
C GLY A 90 19.11 -18.02 -5.52
N SER A 91 18.80 -17.08 -4.65
CA SER A 91 17.99 -17.31 -3.45
C SER A 91 16.80 -16.36 -3.43
N LEU A 92 15.69 -16.83 -2.87
CA LEU A 92 14.52 -16.06 -2.51
C LEU A 92 14.29 -16.25 -1.02
N GLU A 93 14.18 -15.16 -0.29
CA GLU A 93 14.06 -15.12 1.16
C GLU A 93 12.95 -14.16 1.56
N ILE A 94 12.13 -14.55 2.53
CA ILE A 94 11.18 -13.72 3.24
C ILE A 94 11.84 -13.41 4.57
N LEU A 95 12.26 -12.16 4.73
CA LEU A 95 12.92 -11.69 5.93
C LEU A 95 11.87 -11.13 6.88
N SER A 96 11.85 -11.64 8.11
CA SER A 96 10.89 -11.20 9.12
C SER A 96 11.16 -9.75 9.54
N SER A 97 10.21 -9.10 10.22
CA SER A 97 10.41 -7.76 10.82
C SER A 97 11.57 -7.68 11.82
N GLN A 98 12.09 -8.82 12.30
CA GLN A 98 13.24 -8.88 13.19
C GLN A 98 14.56 -8.84 12.41
N GLU A 99 14.60 -9.43 11.21
CA GLU A 99 15.77 -9.56 10.33
C GLU A 99 15.86 -8.42 9.30
N SER A 100 14.71 -7.97 8.79
CA SER A 100 14.54 -6.80 7.93
C SER A 100 14.90 -5.53 8.70
N ASN A 101 15.57 -4.59 8.05
CA ASN A 101 15.87 -3.30 8.68
C ASN A 101 14.92 -2.17 8.23
N PHE A 102 13.85 -2.51 7.52
CA PHE A 102 12.85 -1.55 7.11
C PHE A 102 11.98 -1.11 8.28
N SER A 103 11.83 0.20 8.43
CA SER A 103 10.84 0.78 9.31
C SER A 103 10.40 2.13 8.78
N ILE A 104 9.13 2.46 8.97
CA ILE A 104 8.59 3.77 8.63
C ILE A 104 7.76 4.30 9.79
N SER A 105 7.93 5.58 10.10
CA SER A 105 7.19 6.24 11.17
C SER A 105 6.99 7.73 10.89
N VAL A 106 5.97 8.30 11.50
CA VAL A 106 5.67 9.72 11.51
C VAL A 106 5.70 10.18 12.95
N SER A 107 6.46 11.24 13.21
CA SER A 107 6.57 11.86 14.53
C SER A 107 6.44 13.37 14.44
N GLY A 108 6.10 14.04 15.53
CA GLY A 108 6.01 15.51 15.54
C GLY A 108 5.02 16.04 16.56
N ASN A 109 4.43 17.19 16.25
CA ASN A 109 3.42 17.85 17.07
C ASN A 109 2.22 18.23 16.22
N GLY A 110 1.02 17.87 16.67
CA GLY A 110 -0.18 18.03 15.87
C GLY A 110 -1.37 17.33 16.49
N ARG A 111 -2.39 17.05 15.68
CA ARG A 111 -3.57 16.29 16.09
C ARG A 111 -3.48 14.89 15.53
N SER A 112 -3.63 13.87 16.38
CA SER A 112 -3.68 12.48 15.93
C SER A 112 -5.06 12.12 15.40
N LEU A 113 -5.10 11.32 14.34
CA LEU A 113 -6.32 10.74 13.83
C LEU A 113 -6.81 9.67 14.81
N GLN A 114 -8.07 9.76 15.20
CA GLN A 114 -8.69 8.89 16.19
C GLN A 114 -10.02 8.40 15.68
N HIS A 115 -10.29 7.12 15.91
CA HIS A 115 -11.62 6.57 15.70
C HIS A 115 -12.56 7.11 16.78
N PHE A 116 -13.74 7.59 16.38
CA PHE A 116 -14.70 8.18 17.30
C PHE A 116 -16.10 7.59 17.12
N TYR A 117 -16.86 7.63 18.22
CA TYR A 117 -18.29 7.37 18.26
C TYR A 117 -18.91 8.44 19.17
N GLU A 118 -19.81 9.26 18.64
CA GLU A 118 -20.49 10.28 19.41
C GLU A 118 -22.00 10.23 19.17
N LYS A 119 -22.76 10.23 20.27
CA LYS A 119 -24.22 10.41 20.29
C LYS A 119 -24.52 11.78 20.89
N ILE A 120 -25.06 12.70 20.09
CA ILE A 120 -25.14 14.13 20.43
C ILE A 120 -26.55 14.64 20.15
N GLY A 121 -27.17 15.24 21.16
CA GLY A 121 -28.42 16.00 21.01
C GLY A 121 -28.16 17.47 20.70
N GLN A 122 -27.15 18.08 21.30
CA GLN A 122 -26.81 19.49 21.06
C GLN A 122 -25.31 19.72 21.24
N GLY A 123 -24.67 20.44 20.31
CA GLY A 123 -23.25 20.77 20.39
C GLY A 123 -22.53 20.73 19.05
N ASN A 124 -21.19 20.65 19.10
CA ASN A 124 -20.34 20.63 17.92
C ASN A 124 -19.42 19.40 17.92
N VAL A 125 -19.33 18.72 16.78
CA VAL A 125 -18.27 17.74 16.49
C VAL A 125 -17.27 18.41 15.57
N SER A 126 -16.03 18.53 16.01
CA SER A 126 -15.00 19.23 15.25
C SER A 126 -13.96 18.27 14.69
N TYR A 127 -13.33 18.70 13.60
CA TYR A 127 -12.24 18.01 12.92
C TYR A 127 -12.55 16.58 12.47
N ILE A 128 -13.78 16.31 12.04
CA ILE A 128 -14.14 15.03 11.43
C ILE A 128 -13.34 14.88 10.15
N ASN A 129 -12.70 13.74 9.97
CA ASN A 129 -11.90 13.38 8.79
C ASN A 129 -12.60 12.34 7.90
N SER A 130 -13.46 11.50 8.47
CA SER A 130 -14.28 10.58 7.70
C SER A 130 -15.56 10.23 8.45
N ILE A 131 -16.56 9.78 7.69
CA ILE A 131 -17.88 9.42 8.20
C ILE A 131 -18.17 7.97 7.77
N GLU A 132 -18.18 7.05 8.74
CA GLU A 132 -18.54 5.65 8.57
C GLU A 132 -20.02 5.39 8.90
N ILE A 133 -20.53 6.10 9.92
CA ILE A 133 -21.94 6.04 10.31
C ILE A 133 -22.41 7.47 10.52
N PHE A 134 -23.56 7.80 9.93
CA PHE A 134 -24.27 9.02 10.21
C PHE A 134 -25.76 8.75 10.20
N GLY A 135 -26.40 8.99 11.33
CA GLY A 135 -27.84 8.82 11.43
C GLY A 135 -28.39 9.45 12.69
N ILE A 136 -29.69 9.29 12.88
CA ILE A 136 -30.42 9.88 14.00
C ILE A 136 -31.18 8.80 14.78
N TRP A 137 -31.12 8.92 16.10
CA TRP A 137 -31.88 8.13 17.06
C TRP A 137 -32.90 9.04 17.75
N ILE A 138 -34.18 8.69 17.71
CA ILE A 138 -35.26 9.44 18.36
C ILE A 138 -35.95 8.52 19.38
N SER A 139 -35.85 8.87 20.66
CA SER A 139 -36.39 8.05 21.75
C SER A 139 -37.90 8.15 21.90
N ASP A 140 -38.47 9.32 21.61
CA ASP A 140 -39.91 9.56 21.72
C ASP A 140 -40.31 10.73 20.82
N LEU A 141 -40.95 10.47 19.68
CA LEU A 141 -41.29 11.49 18.70
C LEU A 141 -42.53 12.29 19.13
N GLU A 142 -42.38 13.61 19.24
CA GLU A 142 -43.45 14.55 19.59
C GLU A 142 -43.73 15.57 18.46
N SER A 143 -44.93 16.17 18.50
CA SER A 143 -45.32 17.22 17.56
C SER A 143 -44.57 18.52 17.87
N GLY A 144 -43.90 19.10 16.87
CA GLY A 144 -43.10 20.33 17.00
C GLY A 144 -41.60 20.08 17.20
N ASP A 145 -41.17 18.82 17.17
CA ASP A 145 -39.76 18.45 17.23
C ASP A 145 -38.97 18.86 15.99
N HIS A 146 -37.71 19.19 16.25
CA HIS A 146 -36.74 19.53 15.22
C HIS A 146 -35.40 18.86 15.52
N TYR A 147 -34.73 18.41 14.46
CA TYR A 147 -33.41 17.81 14.53
C TYR A 147 -32.56 18.32 13.37
N GLU A 148 -31.51 19.07 13.70
CA GLU A 148 -30.66 19.72 12.70
C GLU A 148 -29.20 19.32 12.85
N ALA A 149 -28.55 19.03 11.72
CA ALA A 149 -27.11 18.86 11.62
C ALA A 149 -26.58 19.72 10.46
N ILE A 150 -25.69 20.65 10.76
CA ILE A 150 -25.27 21.72 9.86
C ILE A 150 -23.76 21.78 9.77
N CYS A 151 -23.24 21.88 8.56
CA CYS A 151 -21.86 22.25 8.27
C CYS A 151 -21.80 23.07 6.97
N PRO A 152 -20.62 23.60 6.56
CA PRO A 152 -20.50 24.33 5.29
C PRO A 152 -20.88 23.53 4.04
N PHE A 153 -20.83 22.19 4.09
CA PHE A 153 -21.07 21.32 2.94
C PHE A 153 -22.49 20.74 2.89
N PHE A 154 -23.23 20.77 4.00
CA PHE A 154 -24.59 20.25 4.05
C PHE A 154 -25.42 20.86 5.19
N ASN A 155 -26.73 20.83 5.00
CA ASN A 155 -27.70 21.09 6.06
C ASN A 155 -28.75 19.96 6.03
N ILE A 156 -28.85 19.23 7.13
CA ILE A 156 -29.83 18.18 7.35
C ILE A 156 -30.79 18.69 8.40
N SER A 157 -32.08 18.73 8.08
CA SER A 157 -33.14 19.13 8.99
C SER A 157 -34.28 18.12 8.95
N LEU A 158 -34.66 17.61 10.12
CA LEU A 158 -35.87 16.82 10.30
C LEU A 158 -36.85 17.64 11.14
N THR A 159 -38.09 17.75 10.70
CA THR A 159 -39.14 18.50 11.41
C THR A 159 -40.41 17.68 11.48
N THR A 160 -41.10 17.71 12.61
CA THR A 160 -42.41 17.06 12.74
C THR A 160 -43.57 18.00 12.46
N SER A 161 -44.64 17.45 11.90
CA SER A 161 -45.93 18.15 11.74
C SER A 161 -47.10 17.20 11.98
N GLY A 162 -48.26 17.76 12.33
CA GLY A 162 -49.46 16.98 12.66
C GLY A 162 -49.66 16.80 14.16
N SER A 163 -50.92 16.62 14.59
CA SER A 163 -51.30 16.56 16.01
C SER A 163 -51.71 15.17 16.50
N SER A 164 -52.36 14.36 15.65
CA SER A 164 -52.78 13.00 15.98
C SER A 164 -51.84 11.96 15.37
N ASP A 165 -51.62 12.04 14.06
CA ASP A 165 -50.53 11.36 13.37
C ASP A 165 -49.40 12.37 13.16
N ILE A 166 -48.21 12.00 13.60
CA ILE A 166 -47.00 12.80 13.46
C ILE A 166 -46.30 12.39 12.16
N SER A 167 -46.12 13.35 11.26
CA SER A 167 -45.31 13.18 10.06
C SER A 167 -43.91 13.74 10.28
N LEU A 168 -42.87 12.94 10.01
CA LEU A 168 -41.47 13.36 10.04
C LEU A 168 -40.99 13.68 8.63
N ASN A 169 -40.74 14.96 8.36
CA ASN A 169 -40.19 15.42 7.09
C ASN A 169 -38.67 15.54 7.18
N LEU A 170 -37.93 14.87 6.28
CA LEU A 170 -36.49 14.97 6.17
C LEU A 170 -36.14 15.85 4.97
N VAL A 171 -35.37 16.92 5.23
CA VAL A 171 -34.81 17.79 4.20
C VAL A 171 -33.30 17.75 4.29
N ILE A 172 -32.65 17.50 3.17
CA ILE A 172 -31.19 17.53 3.02
C ILE A 172 -30.85 18.54 1.92
N LYS A 173 -29.97 19.48 2.26
CA LYS A 173 -29.43 20.48 1.33
C LYS A 173 -27.92 20.31 1.23
N ASN A 174 -27.37 20.58 0.05
CA ASN A 174 -25.92 20.68 -0.14
C ASN A 174 -25.40 22.05 0.34
N GLY A 175 -24.08 22.26 0.28
CA GLY A 175 -23.43 23.50 0.73
C GLY A 175 -23.84 24.76 -0.04
N SER A 176 -24.38 24.62 -1.26
CA SER A 176 -24.96 25.76 -2.00
C SER A 176 -26.41 26.08 -1.62
N GLY A 177 -27.00 25.29 -0.71
CA GLY A 177 -28.40 25.44 -0.26
C GLY A 177 -29.42 24.75 -1.17
N SER A 178 -28.99 24.04 -2.22
CA SER A 178 -29.88 23.29 -3.11
C SER A 178 -30.41 22.06 -2.41
N VAL A 179 -31.70 21.79 -2.55
CA VAL A 179 -32.36 20.63 -1.95
C VAL A 179 -31.96 19.37 -2.71
N VAL A 180 -31.31 18.43 -2.01
CA VAL A 180 -30.90 17.11 -2.51
C VAL A 180 -31.97 16.06 -2.20
N PHE A 181 -32.64 16.21 -1.05
CA PHE A 181 -33.74 15.36 -0.64
C PHE A 181 -34.76 16.18 0.18
N ASN A 182 -36.05 15.95 -0.05
CA ASN A 182 -37.13 16.55 0.72
C ASN A 182 -38.38 15.68 0.60
N ASN A 183 -38.61 14.82 1.59
CA ASN A 183 -39.80 13.97 1.65
C ASN A 183 -40.14 13.60 3.10
N VAL A 184 -41.41 13.28 3.31
CA VAL A 184 -41.88 12.65 4.55
C VAL A 184 -41.37 11.21 4.58
N ILE A 185 -40.60 10.87 5.61
CA ILE A 185 -39.96 9.56 5.79
C ILE A 185 -40.68 8.68 6.82
N TYR A 186 -41.58 9.26 7.62
CA TYR A 186 -42.39 8.56 8.60
C TYR A 186 -43.73 9.27 8.81
N VAL A 187 -44.80 8.49 8.97
CA VAL A 187 -46.14 8.96 9.40
C VAL A 187 -46.72 7.91 10.35
N GLY A 188 -47.12 8.32 11.54
CA GLY A 188 -47.75 7.43 12.51
C GLY A 188 -47.99 8.10 13.86
N GLU A 189 -48.44 7.32 14.84
CA GLU A 189 -48.54 7.79 16.22
C GLU A 189 -47.16 8.16 16.79
N GLY A 190 -47.14 9.06 17.78
CA GLY A 190 -45.91 9.40 18.51
C GLY A 190 -45.27 8.18 19.17
N GLY A 191 -43.95 8.21 19.32
CA GLY A 191 -43.19 7.11 19.92
C GLY A 191 -41.78 6.95 19.37
N GLU A 192 -41.15 5.83 19.71
CA GLU A 192 -39.72 5.59 19.44
C GLU A 192 -39.43 5.36 17.95
N ILE A 193 -38.57 6.20 17.36
CA ILE A 193 -37.92 5.93 16.06
C ILE A 193 -36.46 5.59 16.32
N LYS A 194 -36.18 4.29 16.37
CA LYS A 194 -34.88 3.76 16.79
C LYS A 194 -33.72 4.24 15.92
N TRP A 195 -33.83 4.21 14.60
CA TRP A 195 -32.69 4.54 13.74
C TRP A 195 -33.13 4.97 12.35
N ILE A 196 -32.65 6.15 11.94
CA ILE A 196 -32.69 6.60 10.55
C ILE A 196 -31.25 6.73 10.07
N ASP A 197 -30.86 5.88 9.13
CA ASP A 197 -29.54 5.86 8.51
C ASP A 197 -29.46 6.92 7.40
N LEU A 198 -28.77 8.04 7.66
CA LEU A 198 -28.65 9.13 6.70
C LEU A 198 -27.67 8.81 5.57
N LEU A 199 -26.86 7.75 5.70
CA LEU A 199 -25.98 7.25 4.64
C LEU A 199 -26.71 6.31 3.67
N ASN A 200 -27.98 6.00 3.93
CA ASN A 200 -28.78 5.20 3.03
C ASN A 200 -28.91 5.88 1.65
N ASN A 201 -28.67 5.12 0.58
CA ASN A 201 -28.72 5.61 -0.80
C ASN A 201 -30.06 6.26 -1.17
N LEU A 202 -31.16 5.92 -0.49
CA LEU A 202 -32.48 6.53 -0.69
C LEU A 202 -32.48 8.04 -0.44
N TYR A 203 -31.59 8.55 0.42
CA TYR A 203 -31.54 9.96 0.81
C TYR A 203 -30.55 10.79 -0.02
N ASN A 204 -29.86 10.17 -1.00
CA ASN A 204 -28.88 10.80 -1.89
C ASN A 204 -27.69 11.51 -1.21
N PHE A 205 -27.56 11.43 0.12
CA PHE A 205 -26.46 12.05 0.87
C PHE A 205 -25.10 11.45 0.46
N SER A 206 -24.99 10.12 0.50
CA SER A 206 -23.75 9.38 0.18
C SER A 206 -23.32 9.54 -1.28
N SER A 207 -24.25 9.78 -2.20
CA SER A 207 -23.96 9.87 -3.64
C SER A 207 -23.79 11.31 -4.14
N GLN A 208 -24.49 12.29 -3.56
CA GLN A 208 -24.51 13.68 -4.06
C GLN A 208 -23.84 14.69 -3.13
N ILE A 209 -23.57 14.35 -1.86
CA ILE A 209 -22.97 15.27 -0.89
C ILE A 209 -21.61 14.73 -0.43
N LEU A 210 -21.58 13.53 0.15
CA LEU A 210 -20.38 12.95 0.76
C LEU A 210 -19.13 12.97 -0.13
N PRO A 211 -19.19 12.68 -1.45
CA PRO A 211 -18.02 12.71 -2.33
C PRO A 211 -17.41 14.09 -2.57
N TYR A 212 -18.14 15.17 -2.25
CA TYR A 212 -17.72 16.56 -2.48
C TYR A 212 -17.36 17.30 -1.19
N ILE A 213 -17.38 16.60 -0.05
CA ILE A 213 -16.97 17.15 1.23
C ILE A 213 -15.44 17.28 1.25
N GLN A 214 -14.95 18.43 1.70
CA GLN A 214 -13.53 18.60 2.02
C GLN A 214 -13.33 18.39 3.52
N PHE A 215 -12.44 17.46 3.85
CA PHE A 215 -12.04 17.16 5.22
C PHE A 215 -10.77 17.95 5.61
N PRO A 216 -10.55 18.20 6.91
CA PRO A 216 -11.46 17.92 8.02
C PRO A 216 -12.61 18.95 8.13
N LEU A 217 -13.76 18.55 8.70
CA LEU A 217 -14.95 19.40 8.84
C LEU A 217 -15.50 19.46 10.27
N ASN A 218 -16.28 20.51 10.54
CA ASN A 218 -17.01 20.69 11.80
C ASN A 218 -18.52 20.61 11.56
N VAL A 219 -19.23 19.82 12.35
CA VAL A 219 -20.69 19.70 12.33
C VAL A 219 -21.28 20.29 13.61
N THR A 220 -22.25 21.18 13.46
CA THR A 220 -23.09 21.67 14.55
C THR A 220 -24.39 20.89 14.57
N ILE A 221 -24.78 20.40 15.74
CA ILE A 221 -25.99 19.60 15.96
C ILE A 221 -26.90 20.33 16.93
N ASN A 222 -28.19 20.39 16.58
CA ASN A 222 -29.23 20.97 17.41
C ASN A 222 -30.52 20.15 17.29
N CYS A 223 -30.83 19.38 18.33
CA CYS A 223 -32.00 18.51 18.40
C CYS A 223 -32.93 18.93 19.53
N SER A 224 -34.21 18.60 19.39
CA SER A 224 -35.12 18.39 20.51
C SER A 224 -34.56 17.37 21.50
N ASN A 225 -34.97 17.48 22.78
CA ASN A 225 -34.43 16.69 23.91
C ASN A 225 -34.57 15.16 23.75
N ASN A 226 -35.47 14.72 22.89
CA ASN A 226 -35.82 13.32 22.61
C ASN A 226 -35.07 12.73 21.41
N GLY A 227 -34.10 13.43 20.83
CA GLY A 227 -33.32 12.92 19.71
C GLY A 227 -31.83 13.20 19.82
N SER A 228 -31.04 12.40 19.11
CA SER A 228 -29.60 12.58 19.01
C SER A 228 -29.09 12.07 17.67
N PHE A 229 -28.17 12.81 17.06
CA PHE A 229 -27.39 12.29 15.95
C PHE A 229 -26.31 11.35 16.48
N ILE A 230 -26.03 10.30 15.73
CA ILE A 230 -24.94 9.37 15.96
C ILE A 230 -23.98 9.51 14.79
N LEU A 231 -22.75 9.88 15.11
CA LEU A 231 -21.64 9.99 14.16
C LEU A 231 -20.54 9.03 14.59
N LYS A 232 -20.03 8.27 13.61
CA LYS A 232 -18.89 7.38 13.77
C LYS A 232 -17.97 7.54 12.57
N GLY A 233 -16.67 7.50 12.82
CA GLY A 233 -15.66 7.53 11.77
C GLY A 233 -14.32 7.92 12.37
N TYR A 234 -13.54 8.69 11.62
CA TYR A 234 -12.29 9.23 12.11
C TYR A 234 -12.37 10.75 12.28
N LYS A 235 -11.75 11.26 13.33
CA LYS A 235 -11.58 12.70 13.57
C LYS A 235 -10.18 12.98 14.12
N TYR A 236 -9.71 14.22 13.98
CA TYR A 236 -8.49 14.64 14.63
C TYR A 236 -8.76 15.04 16.09
N GLY A 237 -8.02 14.44 17.01
CA GLY A 237 -8.10 14.72 18.44
C GLY A 237 -7.47 16.07 18.82
N ASP A 238 -7.16 16.22 20.11
CA ASP A 238 -6.47 17.40 20.62
C ASP A 238 -5.01 17.48 20.16
N ILE A 239 -4.45 18.68 20.25
CA ILE A 239 -3.04 18.92 19.90
C ILE A 239 -2.14 18.26 20.93
N GLY A 240 -1.15 17.51 20.46
CA GLY A 240 -0.13 16.89 21.28
C GLY A 240 0.97 16.22 20.46
N THR A 241 1.74 15.36 21.12
CA THR A 241 2.84 14.61 20.50
C THR A 241 2.29 13.54 19.57
N ILE A 242 2.82 13.50 18.35
CA ILE A 242 2.51 12.50 17.33
C ILE A 242 3.64 11.48 17.26
N ASN A 243 3.28 10.20 17.25
CA ASN A 243 4.18 9.10 16.94
C ASN A 243 3.37 7.89 16.44
N PHE A 244 3.49 7.56 15.16
CA PHE A 244 2.83 6.39 14.57
C PHE A 244 3.70 5.77 13.46
N PRO A 245 3.52 4.50 13.09
CA PRO A 245 2.67 3.53 13.77
C PRO A 245 3.21 3.18 15.17
N PRO A 246 2.42 2.48 16.01
CA PRO A 246 2.92 1.92 17.26
C PRO A 246 4.19 1.09 17.03
N LEU A 247 5.10 1.06 18.01
CA LEU A 247 6.43 0.42 17.88
C LEU A 247 6.41 -1.01 17.32
N TYR A 248 5.37 -1.81 17.64
CA TYR A 248 5.22 -3.18 17.17
C TYR A 248 4.82 -3.32 15.68
N LEU A 249 4.51 -2.21 15.01
CA LEU A 249 4.20 -2.11 13.58
C LEU A 249 5.23 -1.28 12.80
N GLN A 250 6.22 -0.70 13.49
CA GLN A 250 7.23 0.14 12.83
C GLN A 250 8.17 -0.70 11.97
N ARG A 251 8.69 -1.80 12.52
CA ARG A 251 9.55 -2.73 11.77
C ARG A 251 8.70 -3.71 10.97
N MET A 252 9.06 -3.88 9.71
CA MET A 252 8.27 -4.65 8.74
C MET A 252 9.13 -5.65 7.99
N GLY A 253 8.57 -6.80 7.62
CA GLY A 253 9.28 -7.79 6.82
C GLY A 253 9.39 -7.42 5.34
N GLU A 254 10.33 -8.06 4.65
CA GLU A 254 10.64 -7.84 3.24
C GLU A 254 10.77 -9.16 2.47
N ILE A 255 10.64 -9.12 1.14
CA ILE A 255 10.93 -10.27 0.27
C ILE A 255 12.14 -9.93 -0.57
N LYS A 256 13.19 -10.73 -0.46
CA LYS A 256 14.47 -10.50 -1.12
C LYS A 256 14.79 -11.63 -2.08
N TYR A 257 15.10 -11.27 -3.32
CA TYR A 257 15.78 -12.14 -4.27
C TYR A 257 17.23 -11.71 -4.45
N SER A 258 18.13 -12.68 -4.46
CA SER A 258 19.55 -12.48 -4.72
C SER A 258 20.07 -13.41 -5.80
N SER A 259 20.67 -12.84 -6.83
CA SER A 259 21.30 -13.60 -7.92
C SER A 259 22.77 -13.95 -7.63
N GLN A 260 23.19 -15.08 -8.16
CA GLN A 260 24.57 -15.58 -8.19
C GLN A 260 24.95 -15.90 -9.65
N ASN A 261 25.04 -14.83 -10.44
CA ASN A 261 25.41 -14.86 -11.86
C ASN A 261 26.91 -15.08 -12.01
N ALA A 262 27.32 -15.82 -13.03
CA ALA A 262 28.73 -16.12 -13.31
C ALA A 262 29.34 -15.17 -14.35
N TYR A 263 28.54 -14.64 -15.27
CA TYR A 263 28.97 -13.84 -16.43
C TYR A 263 28.31 -12.45 -16.50
N PHE A 264 27.15 -12.28 -15.88
CA PHE A 264 26.40 -11.03 -15.75
C PHE A 264 26.49 -10.45 -14.33
N VAL A 265 26.08 -9.19 -14.18
CA VAL A 265 26.13 -8.50 -12.87
C VAL A 265 25.10 -9.14 -11.92
N ASN A 266 25.49 -9.35 -10.67
CA ASN A 266 24.55 -9.74 -9.62
C ASN A 266 23.61 -8.57 -9.31
N GLN A 267 22.32 -8.86 -9.36
CA GLN A 267 21.24 -7.98 -8.98
C GLN A 267 20.48 -8.57 -7.80
N ASN A 268 20.03 -7.71 -6.89
CA ASN A 268 19.09 -8.04 -5.84
C ASN A 268 17.78 -7.30 -6.10
N TYR A 269 16.66 -8.01 -5.98
CA TYR A 269 15.32 -7.42 -6.03
C TYR A 269 14.71 -7.51 -4.64
N ILE A 270 14.36 -6.37 -4.06
CA ILE A 270 13.85 -6.27 -2.70
C ILE A 270 12.45 -5.67 -2.75
N TYR A 271 11.48 -6.43 -2.26
CA TYR A 271 10.15 -5.92 -1.96
C TYR A 271 10.12 -5.45 -0.50
N GLU A 272 10.08 -4.14 -0.30
CA GLU A 272 10.16 -3.50 1.02
C GLU A 272 9.13 -2.37 1.10
N GLY A 273 8.27 -2.37 2.13
CA GLY A 273 7.33 -1.27 2.37
C GLY A 273 6.31 -1.02 1.26
N GLY A 274 6.07 -2.00 0.39
CA GLY A 274 5.24 -1.83 -0.80
C GLY A 274 6.00 -1.34 -2.02
N ALA A 275 7.29 -1.03 -1.93
CA ALA A 275 8.15 -0.71 -3.06
C ALA A 275 8.92 -1.94 -3.55
N VAL A 276 9.34 -1.95 -4.81
CA VAL A 276 10.38 -2.85 -5.32
C VAL A 276 11.63 -2.05 -5.57
N ILE A 277 12.72 -2.44 -4.92
CA ILE A 277 14.04 -1.84 -5.02
C ILE A 277 14.94 -2.81 -5.80
N LEU A 278 15.62 -2.27 -6.81
CA LEU A 278 16.69 -2.95 -7.53
C LEU A 278 18.02 -2.49 -6.96
N GLU A 279 18.77 -3.38 -6.35
CA GLU A 279 20.14 -3.13 -5.89
C GLU A 279 21.14 -3.82 -6.83
N GLN A 280 22.12 -3.05 -7.28
CA GLN A 280 23.25 -3.53 -8.07
C GLN A 280 24.55 -2.92 -7.54
N ARG A 281 25.71 -3.33 -8.10
CA ARG A 281 27.01 -2.76 -7.73
C ARG A 281 27.08 -1.22 -7.84
N SER A 282 26.27 -0.60 -8.69
CA SER A 282 26.25 0.86 -8.91
C SER A 282 25.34 1.64 -7.95
N GLY A 283 24.60 0.97 -7.06
CA GLY A 283 23.63 1.58 -6.14
C GLY A 283 22.24 0.94 -6.21
N GLY A 284 21.31 1.44 -5.39
CA GLY A 284 19.91 1.00 -5.36
C GLY A 284 18.98 1.93 -6.13
N SER A 285 17.86 1.44 -6.64
CA SER A 285 16.79 2.31 -7.15
C SER A 285 15.43 1.70 -6.91
N VAL A 286 14.45 2.52 -6.53
CA VAL A 286 13.05 2.12 -6.55
C VAL A 286 12.63 1.95 -8.02
N VAL A 287 12.30 0.72 -8.41
CA VAL A 287 11.84 0.37 -9.77
C VAL A 287 10.32 0.25 -9.83
N HIS A 288 9.67 -0.06 -8.72
CA HIS A 288 8.22 0.04 -8.56
C HIS A 288 7.90 0.76 -7.24
N PRO A 289 7.15 1.87 -7.25
CA PRO A 289 6.89 2.66 -6.06
C PRO A 289 5.86 2.01 -5.12
N PRO A 290 5.81 2.39 -3.83
CA PRO A 290 4.69 2.06 -2.96
C PRO A 290 3.42 2.78 -3.44
N ILE A 291 2.26 2.33 -2.97
CA ILE A 291 1.01 3.08 -3.19
C ILE A 291 1.11 4.34 -2.34
N MET A 292 1.17 5.48 -3.01
CA MET A 292 1.33 6.78 -2.38
C MET A 292 0.53 7.81 -3.16
N HIS A 293 -0.23 8.63 -2.45
CA HIS A 293 -0.95 9.76 -3.01
C HIS A 293 -0.47 11.03 -2.32
N ILE A 294 -0.15 12.04 -3.12
CA ILE A 294 0.34 13.32 -2.63
C ILE A 294 -0.48 14.41 -3.31
N GLU A 295 -1.09 15.28 -2.52
CA GLU A 295 -1.87 16.41 -3.00
C GLU A 295 -1.39 17.71 -2.33
N ASN A 296 -1.17 18.73 -3.16
CA ASN A 296 -0.79 20.06 -2.69
C ASN A 296 -2.03 20.96 -2.67
N GLY A 297 -2.72 20.98 -1.53
CA GLY A 297 -3.90 21.80 -1.27
C GLY A 297 -3.64 22.95 -0.30
N SER A 298 -4.71 23.48 0.30
CA SER A 298 -4.57 24.46 1.40
C SER A 298 -3.87 23.87 2.63
N ILE A 299 -4.11 22.58 2.88
CA ILE A 299 -3.31 21.73 3.75
C ILE A 299 -2.78 20.63 2.84
N PRO A 300 -1.45 20.51 2.66
CA PRO A 300 -0.89 19.41 1.89
C PRO A 300 -1.27 18.06 2.51
N TYR A 301 -1.51 17.07 1.68
CA TYR A 301 -1.98 15.74 2.08
C TYR A 301 -1.07 14.66 1.49
N ILE A 302 -0.64 13.71 2.34
CA ILE A 302 0.08 12.50 1.94
C ILE A 302 -0.66 11.30 2.49
N ASN A 303 -1.09 10.40 1.61
CA ASN A 303 -1.52 9.06 1.98
C ASN A 303 -0.47 8.05 1.50
N ILE A 304 -0.03 7.15 2.38
CA ILE A 304 0.88 6.07 2.03
C ILE A 304 0.34 4.73 2.51
N THR A 305 0.32 3.74 1.63
CA THR A 305 0.09 2.35 2.01
C THR A 305 1.43 1.62 2.09
N VAL A 306 1.72 1.07 3.26
CA VAL A 306 2.98 0.37 3.55
C VAL A 306 2.66 -1.08 3.86
N VAL A 307 3.43 -2.00 3.29
CA VAL A 307 3.21 -3.44 3.44
C VAL A 307 4.22 -4.07 4.39
N ASP A 308 3.70 -4.76 5.40
CA ASP A 308 4.45 -5.67 6.29
C ASP A 308 4.29 -7.12 5.81
N ILE A 309 5.41 -7.72 5.39
CA ILE A 309 5.45 -9.13 4.98
C ILE A 309 5.72 -10.02 6.19
N VAL A 310 4.82 -10.98 6.42
CA VAL A 310 4.97 -11.97 7.49
C VAL A 310 5.18 -13.35 6.89
N GLY A 311 6.39 -13.88 7.03
CA GLY A 311 6.74 -15.22 6.57
C GLY A 311 6.09 -16.34 7.40
N ILE A 312 5.77 -17.46 6.75
CA ILE A 312 5.35 -18.69 7.43
C ILE A 312 6.58 -19.52 7.80
N GLU A 313 6.65 -19.96 9.06
CA GLU A 313 7.76 -20.76 9.59
C GLU A 313 8.05 -21.99 8.70
N GLY A 314 9.33 -22.22 8.42
CA GLY A 314 9.79 -23.32 7.55
C GLY A 314 9.50 -23.15 6.06
N LYS A 315 8.86 -22.04 5.64
CA LYS A 315 8.56 -21.71 4.24
C LYS A 315 8.99 -20.29 3.86
N THR A 316 10.05 -19.81 4.50
CA THR A 316 10.56 -18.44 4.31
C THR A 316 11.60 -18.32 3.22
N GLY A 317 12.03 -19.41 2.57
CA GLY A 317 13.00 -19.28 1.49
C GLY A 317 13.21 -20.49 0.62
N ALA A 318 13.85 -20.25 -0.52
CA ALA A 318 14.31 -21.25 -1.47
C ALA A 318 15.63 -20.79 -2.09
N ALA A 319 16.52 -21.72 -2.40
CA ALA A 319 17.78 -21.44 -3.09
C ALA A 319 18.05 -22.51 -4.15
N GLY A 320 18.79 -22.13 -5.19
CA GLY A 320 19.22 -23.05 -6.24
C GLY A 320 18.81 -22.56 -7.63
N TYR A 321 18.26 -23.48 -8.42
CA TYR A 321 17.81 -23.24 -9.79
C TYR A 321 16.39 -23.77 -9.98
N GLY A 322 15.57 -23.07 -10.75
CA GLY A 322 14.17 -23.43 -10.99
C GLY A 322 13.19 -22.33 -10.60
N THR A 323 11.89 -22.61 -10.80
CA THR A 323 10.81 -21.66 -10.54
C THR A 323 10.04 -22.08 -9.30
N TYR A 324 9.94 -21.18 -8.32
CA TYR A 324 9.30 -21.41 -7.05
C TYR A 324 8.06 -20.54 -6.92
N PRO A 325 6.92 -21.09 -6.48
CA PRO A 325 5.74 -20.30 -6.20
C PRO A 325 5.94 -19.53 -4.89
N ILE A 326 5.52 -18.27 -4.88
CA ILE A 326 5.31 -17.48 -3.68
C ILE A 326 3.82 -17.18 -3.56
N ARG A 327 3.22 -17.58 -2.44
CA ARG A 327 1.81 -17.33 -2.15
C ARG A 327 1.71 -16.21 -1.14
N THR A 328 0.86 -15.23 -1.40
CA THR A 328 0.55 -14.13 -0.50
C THR A 328 -0.92 -14.15 -0.09
N ASN A 329 -1.21 -13.69 1.13
CA ASN A 329 -2.59 -13.55 1.63
C ASN A 329 -2.73 -12.30 2.51
N TYR A 330 -3.77 -11.51 2.26
CA TYR A 330 -4.16 -10.39 3.12
C TYR A 330 -4.58 -10.88 4.50
N SER A 331 -4.16 -10.14 5.54
CA SER A 331 -4.54 -10.39 6.93
C SER A 331 -5.33 -9.23 7.51
N SER A 332 -4.74 -8.04 7.54
CA SER A 332 -5.29 -6.88 8.24
C SER A 332 -4.67 -5.58 7.76
N THR A 333 -5.42 -4.49 7.81
CA THR A 333 -4.91 -3.13 7.66
C THR A 333 -5.07 -2.37 8.97
N TYR A 334 -4.03 -1.64 9.36
CA TYR A 334 -4.08 -0.68 10.46
C TYR A 334 -3.96 0.73 9.88
N HIS A 335 -5.05 1.50 10.00
CA HIS A 335 -5.15 2.87 9.48
C HIS A 335 -4.84 3.88 10.58
N MET A 336 -4.03 4.88 10.26
CA MET A 336 -3.69 5.97 11.17
C MET A 336 -3.36 7.25 10.39
N GLY A 337 -3.32 8.37 11.09
CA GLY A 337 -2.86 9.62 10.51
C GLY A 337 -2.64 10.69 11.56
N ALA A 338 -2.12 11.82 11.12
CA ALA A 338 -2.06 13.05 11.90
C ALA A 338 -2.03 14.26 10.99
N MET A 339 -2.35 15.42 11.57
CA MET A 339 -2.12 16.71 10.92
C MET A 339 -1.33 17.64 11.82
N GLY A 340 -0.41 18.42 11.26
CA GLY A 340 0.39 19.41 11.97
C GLY A 340 1.83 19.51 11.47
N THR A 341 2.76 19.81 12.37
CA THR A 341 4.19 19.81 12.08
C THR A 341 4.73 18.40 12.27
N LEU A 342 4.98 17.71 11.17
CA LEU A 342 5.24 16.26 11.13
C LEU A 342 6.56 15.95 10.43
N ALA A 343 7.22 14.88 10.86
CA ALA A 343 8.40 14.31 10.25
C ALA A 343 8.17 12.84 9.91
N LEU A 344 8.22 12.50 8.63
CA LEU A 344 8.18 11.13 8.12
C LEU A 344 9.60 10.58 8.07
N THR A 345 9.86 9.51 8.84
CA THR A 345 11.17 8.87 8.92
C THR A 345 11.11 7.47 8.34
N ILE A 346 12.01 7.17 7.40
CA ILE A 346 12.14 5.86 6.75
C ILE A 346 13.54 5.31 7.06
N TYR A 347 13.59 4.20 7.78
CA TYR A 347 14.78 3.39 7.99
C TYR A 347 14.82 2.29 6.94
N SER A 348 15.95 2.13 6.25
CA SER A 348 16.14 1.11 5.22
C SER A 348 17.63 0.88 4.98
N ARG A 349 18.01 -0.28 4.42
CA ARG A 349 19.39 -0.52 3.95
C ARG A 349 19.64 0.21 2.64
N TYR A 350 18.56 0.63 1.99
CA TYR A 350 18.49 1.23 0.68
C TYR A 350 18.08 2.70 0.77
N THR A 351 18.66 3.44 1.74
CA THR A 351 18.33 4.85 2.02
C THR A 351 18.46 5.72 0.78
N ASP A 352 19.48 5.47 -0.02
CA ASP A 352 19.78 6.20 -1.25
C ASP A 352 18.66 6.06 -2.30
N ALA A 353 18.07 4.86 -2.41
CA ALA A 353 16.95 4.58 -3.29
C ALA A 353 15.67 5.28 -2.81
N TRP A 354 15.37 5.19 -1.51
CA TRP A 354 14.23 5.87 -0.90
C TRP A 354 14.35 7.39 -0.97
N GLN A 355 15.54 7.94 -0.73
CA GLN A 355 15.79 9.38 -0.83
C GLN A 355 15.48 9.90 -2.22
N ARG A 356 16.10 9.30 -3.25
CA ARG A 356 15.88 9.71 -4.65
C ARG A 356 14.41 9.62 -5.05
N TYR A 357 13.72 8.57 -4.60
CA TYR A 357 12.28 8.42 -4.85
C TYR A 357 11.48 9.53 -4.17
N MET A 358 11.69 9.75 -2.86
CA MET A 358 10.94 10.75 -2.08
C MET A 358 11.20 12.18 -2.59
N GLU A 359 12.45 12.53 -2.89
CA GLU A 359 12.78 13.82 -3.49
C GLU A 359 12.10 14.01 -4.85
N SER A 360 12.07 12.97 -5.70
CA SER A 360 11.39 13.04 -7.00
C SER A 360 9.90 13.34 -6.85
N VAL A 361 9.19 12.60 -5.99
CA VAL A 361 7.73 12.76 -5.83
C VAL A 361 7.35 14.04 -5.09
N LEU A 362 8.15 14.47 -4.10
CA LEU A 362 7.89 15.69 -3.35
C LEU A 362 8.23 16.95 -4.15
N ASN A 363 9.31 16.93 -4.94
CA ASN A 363 9.61 18.04 -5.86
C ASN A 363 8.53 18.19 -6.93
N ALA A 364 7.98 17.06 -7.43
CA ALA A 364 6.89 17.07 -8.39
C ALA A 364 5.57 17.59 -7.81
N SER A 365 5.31 17.39 -6.51
CA SER A 365 4.09 17.88 -5.83
C SER A 365 4.16 19.38 -5.48
N GLY A 366 5.37 19.94 -5.38
CA GLY A 366 5.58 21.33 -4.98
C GLY A 366 5.32 21.60 -3.49
N ILE A 367 5.20 20.55 -2.67
CA ILE A 367 5.10 20.67 -1.22
C ILE A 367 6.46 21.12 -0.67
N SER A 368 6.45 22.05 0.29
CA SER A 368 7.69 22.45 0.98
C SER A 368 8.09 21.39 2.00
N TYR A 369 9.33 20.91 1.92
CA TYR A 369 9.87 19.89 2.82
C TYR A 369 11.35 20.16 3.11
N THR A 370 11.83 19.63 4.23
CA THR A 370 13.27 19.53 4.51
C THR A 370 13.63 18.07 4.72
N ILE A 371 14.62 17.57 3.99
CA ILE A 371 15.11 16.20 4.13
C ILE A 371 16.45 16.19 4.87
N THR A 372 16.58 15.28 5.82
CA THR A 372 17.83 14.98 6.51
C THR A 372 18.16 13.50 6.35
N GLU A 373 19.42 13.21 6.05
CA GLU A 373 19.93 11.85 5.98
C GLU A 373 20.73 11.56 7.25
N GLY A 374 20.51 10.38 7.82
CA GLY A 374 21.29 9.86 8.93
C GLY A 374 21.79 8.45 8.63
N ASP A 375 22.43 7.81 9.61
CA ASP A 375 22.96 6.46 9.45
C ASP A 375 21.82 5.43 9.31
N GLY A 376 21.53 5.01 8.08
CA GLY A 376 20.50 4.04 7.75
C GLY A 376 19.06 4.57 7.75
N TYR A 377 18.85 5.90 7.69
CA TYR A 377 17.52 6.48 7.54
C TYR A 377 17.49 7.81 6.79
N ILE A 378 16.30 8.15 6.28
CA ILE A 378 15.94 9.51 5.84
C ILE A 378 14.80 10.03 6.72
N SER A 379 14.83 11.32 7.05
CA SER A 379 13.74 12.00 7.76
C SER A 379 13.30 13.22 6.98
N ILE A 380 11.99 13.32 6.72
CA ILE A 380 11.38 14.36 5.89
C ILE A 380 10.44 15.16 6.77
N SER A 381 10.81 16.40 7.03
CA SER A 381 10.07 17.32 7.90
C SER A 381 9.17 18.27 7.10
N PHE A 382 7.97 18.49 7.63
CA PHE A 382 6.93 19.35 7.08
C PHE A 382 6.38 20.28 8.17
N ASP A 383 6.18 21.56 7.85
CA ASP A 383 5.70 22.56 8.83
C ASP A 383 4.21 22.42 9.15
N ASN A 384 3.38 22.14 8.14
CA ASN A 384 1.94 21.91 8.27
C ASN A 384 1.47 20.97 7.17
N ILE A 385 1.19 19.73 7.52
CA ILE A 385 0.80 18.67 6.58
C ILE A 385 -0.17 17.71 7.25
N GLU A 386 -1.01 17.07 6.44
CA GLU A 386 -1.78 15.90 6.81
C GLU A 386 -1.10 14.65 6.25
N ILE A 387 -0.79 13.69 7.12
CA ILE A 387 -0.21 12.40 6.72
C ILE A 387 -1.11 11.29 7.24
N GLU A 388 -1.58 10.44 6.32
CA GLU A 388 -2.25 9.20 6.61
C GLU A 388 -1.42 8.00 6.15
N MET A 389 -1.48 6.93 6.93
CA MET A 389 -0.74 5.71 6.68
C MET A 389 -1.62 4.49 6.90
N ASP A 390 -1.66 3.62 5.91
CA ASP A 390 -2.23 2.29 6.00
C ASP A 390 -1.10 1.27 6.10
N VAL A 391 -0.97 0.62 7.26
CA VAL A 391 -0.04 -0.51 7.44
C VAL A 391 -0.79 -1.80 7.14
N VAL A 392 -0.46 -2.43 6.03
CA VAL A 392 -1.11 -3.66 5.54
C VAL A 392 -0.25 -4.86 5.86
N LYS A 393 -0.81 -5.82 6.58
CA LYS A 393 -0.17 -7.10 6.89
C LYS A 393 -0.52 -8.14 5.83
N ILE A 394 0.51 -8.69 5.20
CA ILE A 394 0.42 -9.73 4.18
C ILE A 394 1.22 -10.95 4.66
N TYR A 395 0.58 -12.11 4.76
CA TYR A 395 1.28 -13.37 4.96
C TYR A 395 1.89 -13.83 3.65
N ALA A 396 3.13 -14.32 3.68
CA ALA A 396 3.82 -14.86 2.52
C ALA A 396 4.46 -16.23 2.83
N GLN A 397 4.44 -17.14 1.85
CA GLN A 397 5.17 -18.40 1.91
C GLN A 397 5.78 -18.76 0.56
N VAL A 398 6.98 -19.34 0.60
CA VAL A 398 7.66 -19.94 -0.55
C VAL A 398 7.33 -21.43 -0.59
N GLY A 399 6.85 -21.93 -1.74
CA GLY A 399 6.50 -23.33 -1.94
C GLY A 399 5.02 -23.67 -1.67
N PRO A 400 4.62 -24.94 -1.93
CA PRO A 400 3.21 -25.36 -1.83
C PRO A 400 2.71 -25.48 -0.37
N GLY A 401 1.40 -25.26 -0.18
CA GLY A 401 0.65 -25.57 1.06
C GLY A 401 -0.42 -24.54 1.45
N TRP A 402 -1.15 -24.82 2.52
CA TRP A 402 -2.23 -23.96 3.03
C TRP A 402 -1.71 -22.84 3.93
N ILE A 403 -2.26 -21.64 3.77
CA ILE A 403 -2.18 -20.53 4.72
C ILE A 403 -3.55 -20.50 5.41
N VAL A 404 -3.58 -20.55 6.73
CA VAL A 404 -4.81 -20.45 7.53
C VAL A 404 -5.03 -19.00 7.91
#